data_AF-A0A165RX09-F1
#
_entry.id   AF-A0A165RX09-F1
#
_cell.length_a   1.000
_cell.length_b   1.000
_cell.length_c   1.000
_cell.angle_alpha   90.00
_cell.angle_beta   90.00
_cell.angle_gamma   90.00
#
_symmetry.space_group_name_H-M   'P 1'
#
loop_
_entity.id
_entity.type
_entity.pdbx_description
1 polymer ?
#
loop_
_entity_poly.entity_id
_entity_poly.type
_entity_poly.pdbx_seq_one_letter_code
_entity_poly.pdbx_strand_id
1 'polypeptide(L)'
;MYSQERLVDLQSNAQRLLEQLASSYCPSSLQLPLSGGINFIFARGSFSHYCGSVSICAITLLILYAALSRRSPTRRDRISESRRVLQALLYILAPTRSLWPQPYVYLVQKAIGAGKNTLQLPLRVLVNDILDGRIELRASKLDLPGLQRNAFLVDGWTFGLRVEWALWVDMLAWALTAQMVPSKSEDYFVKVIEGQLKHSLSSSRADPAADSV
;
A
#
# COMPACT_ATOMS: atom_id res chain seq x y z
N MET A 1 17.97 14.12 18.28
CA MET A 1 17.38 15.38 17.80
C MET A 1 17.85 15.64 16.37
N TYR A 2 17.44 14.77 15.44
CA TYR A 2 17.80 14.86 14.01
C TYR A 2 16.52 15.02 13.20
N SER A 3 16.55 15.92 12.22
CA SER A 3 15.60 16.04 11.10
C SER A 3 14.27 16.77 11.33
N GLN A 4 14.33 18.02 11.81
CA GLN A 4 13.35 19.01 11.33
C GLN A 4 13.82 19.63 10.00
N GLU A 5 15.12 19.81 9.80
CA GLU A 5 15.70 20.36 8.56
C GLU A 5 15.45 19.47 7.32
N ARG A 6 15.58 18.14 7.43
CA ARG A 6 15.31 17.23 6.30
C ARG A 6 13.85 17.24 5.83
N LEU A 7 12.91 17.58 6.71
CA LEU A 7 11.50 17.68 6.35
C LEU A 7 11.22 18.93 5.50
N VAL A 8 11.93 20.03 5.78
CA VAL A 8 11.84 21.27 4.98
C VAL A 8 12.46 21.07 3.59
N ASP A 9 13.58 20.35 3.51
CA ASP A 9 14.23 20.06 2.23
C ASP A 9 13.38 19.15 1.32
N LEU A 10 12.72 18.14 1.90
CA LEU A 10 11.80 17.27 1.16
C LEU A 10 10.58 18.03 0.64
N GLN A 11 10.05 18.98 1.42
CA GLN A 11 8.90 19.78 1.01
C GLN A 11 9.26 20.76 -0.12
N SER A 12 10.43 21.38 -0.04
CA SER A 12 10.97 22.26 -1.09
C SER A 12 11.18 21.52 -2.42
N ASN A 13 11.76 20.31 -2.37
CA ASN A 13 11.95 19.50 -3.57
C ASN A 13 10.63 19.00 -4.19
N ALA A 14 9.63 18.67 -3.37
CA ALA A 14 8.32 18.26 -3.87
C ALA A 14 7.61 19.40 -4.62
N GLN A 15 7.73 20.66 -4.16
CA GLN A 15 7.17 21.80 -4.87
C GLN A 15 7.85 22.05 -6.22
N ARG A 16 9.18 21.93 -6.29
CA ARG A 16 9.91 22.09 -7.56
C ARG A 16 9.49 21.06 -8.61
N LEU A 17 9.24 19.81 -8.19
CA LEU A 17 8.78 18.77 -9.10
C LEU A 17 7.34 19.01 -9.59
N LEU A 18 6.46 19.55 -8.72
CA LEU A 18 5.11 19.91 -9.13
C LEU A 18 5.09 21.08 -10.12
N GLU A 19 5.97 22.08 -9.95
CA GLU A 19 6.09 23.19 -10.91
C GLU A 19 6.66 22.72 -12.26
N GLN A 20 7.62 21.80 -12.27
CA GLN A 20 8.14 21.22 -13.50
C GLN A 20 7.09 20.41 -14.27
N LEU A 21 6.23 19.67 -13.56
CA LEU A 21 5.13 18.92 -14.19
C LEU A 21 3.98 19.83 -14.65
N ALA A 22 3.70 20.92 -13.94
CA ALA A 22 2.68 21.89 -14.36
C ALA A 22 3.12 22.65 -15.62
N SER A 23 4.42 22.93 -15.77
CA SER A 23 4.97 23.58 -16.96
C SER A 23 5.00 22.68 -18.20
N SER A 24 4.95 21.35 -18.05
CA SER A 24 4.99 20.41 -19.19
C SER A 24 3.62 20.10 -19.78
N TYR A 25 2.53 20.54 -19.15
CA TYR A 25 1.15 20.38 -19.62
C TYR A 25 0.58 21.70 -20.14
N CYS A 26 1.19 22.25 -21.19
CA CYS A 26 0.51 23.17 -22.10
C CYS A 26 -0.15 22.35 -23.21
N PRO A 27 -1.48 22.15 -23.23
CA PRO A 27 -2.15 21.63 -24.40
C PRO A 27 -2.12 22.71 -25.49
N SER A 28 -1.11 22.62 -26.35
CA SER A 28 -1.06 23.38 -27.59
C SER A 28 -2.33 23.09 -28.40
N SER A 29 -3.24 24.05 -28.40
CA SER A 29 -4.05 24.45 -29.56
C SER A 29 -4.37 23.33 -30.56
N LEU A 30 -5.46 22.60 -30.31
CA LEU A 30 -6.19 21.87 -31.36
C LEU A 30 -6.92 22.92 -32.24
N GLN A 31 -6.20 23.49 -33.20
CA GLN A 31 -6.80 24.16 -34.34
C GLN A 31 -7.33 23.09 -35.30
N LEU A 32 -8.64 22.84 -35.26
CA LEU A 32 -9.33 22.04 -36.26
C LEU A 32 -9.65 22.91 -37.49
N PRO A 33 -9.19 22.55 -38.70
CA PRO A 33 -9.60 23.22 -39.93
C PRO A 33 -10.97 22.69 -40.37
N LEU A 34 -12.04 23.38 -39.95
CA LEU A 34 -13.37 23.18 -40.55
C LEU A 34 -13.49 24.10 -41.78
N SER A 35 -12.92 23.64 -42.90
CA SER A 35 -13.22 24.15 -44.23
C SER A 35 -14.43 23.39 -44.77
N GLY A 36 -15.59 24.04 -44.72
CA GLY A 36 -16.86 23.45 -45.15
C GLY A 36 -18.00 24.41 -44.89
N GLY A 37 -18.07 25.48 -45.70
CA GLY A 37 -19.08 26.52 -45.58
C GLY A 37 -20.49 25.97 -45.80
N ILE A 38 -21.23 25.83 -44.70
CA ILE A 38 -22.69 25.78 -44.71
C ILE A 38 -23.13 27.15 -44.20
N ASN A 39 -23.58 27.99 -45.14
CA ASN A 39 -24.20 29.28 -44.84
C ASN A 39 -25.53 29.02 -44.12
N PHE A 40 -25.50 28.94 -42.80
CA PHE A 40 -26.70 29.11 -42.00
C PHE A 40 -27.09 30.59 -42.04
N ILE A 41 -27.98 30.93 -42.98
CA ILE A 41 -28.71 32.19 -43.00
C ILE A 41 -29.60 32.19 -41.76
N PHE A 42 -29.05 32.73 -40.68
CA PHE A 42 -29.74 32.91 -39.42
C PHE A 42 -30.71 34.08 -39.61
N ALA A 43 -31.95 33.74 -39.95
CA ALA A 43 -33.06 34.68 -39.91
C ALA A 43 -33.17 35.23 -38.48
N ARG A 44 -32.70 36.47 -38.30
CA ARG A 44 -32.66 37.23 -37.06
C ARG A 44 -34.07 37.74 -36.72
N GLY A 45 -35.02 36.82 -36.61
CA GLY A 45 -36.37 37.07 -36.10
C GLY A 45 -36.36 36.99 -34.58
N SER A 46 -37.12 37.86 -33.93
CA SER A 46 -37.19 38.11 -32.48
C SER A 46 -37.70 36.94 -31.61
N PHE A 47 -37.30 35.70 -31.90
CA PHE A 47 -37.50 34.50 -31.08
C PHE A 47 -36.38 34.27 -30.04
N SER A 48 -35.50 35.27 -29.88
CA SER A 48 -34.25 35.18 -29.10
C SER A 48 -34.44 34.98 -27.58
N HIS A 49 -35.63 35.24 -27.02
CA HIS A 49 -35.82 35.19 -25.57
C HIS A 49 -36.37 33.86 -25.03
N TYR A 50 -37.07 33.06 -25.84
CA TYR A 50 -37.69 31.80 -25.38
C TYR A 50 -36.77 30.58 -25.60
N CYS A 51 -35.87 30.62 -26.58
CA CYS A 51 -34.94 29.51 -26.83
C CYS A 51 -33.90 29.35 -25.70
N GLY A 52 -33.50 30.46 -25.06
CA GLY A 52 -32.56 30.43 -23.93
C GLY A 52 -33.15 29.83 -22.65
N SER A 53 -34.45 30.00 -22.38
CA SER A 53 -35.04 29.47 -21.13
C SER A 53 -35.18 27.94 -21.16
N VAL A 54 -35.50 27.37 -22.33
CA VAL A 54 -35.64 25.91 -22.50
C VAL A 54 -34.29 25.20 -22.33
N SER A 55 -33.21 25.75 -22.87
CA SER A 55 -31.88 25.15 -22.74
C SER A 55 -31.37 25.18 -21.29
N ILE A 56 -31.62 26.27 -20.56
CA ILE A 56 -31.28 26.37 -19.13
C ILE A 56 -32.09 25.34 -18.30
N CYS A 57 -33.37 25.15 -18.61
CA CYS A 57 -34.20 24.15 -17.93
C CYS A 57 -33.68 22.72 -18.20
N ALA A 58 -33.29 22.41 -19.44
CA ALA A 58 -32.76 21.09 -19.77
C ALA A 58 -31.43 20.80 -19.07
N ILE A 59 -30.51 21.77 -19.03
CA ILE A 59 -29.21 21.62 -18.35
C ILE A 59 -29.41 21.46 -16.83
N THR A 60 -30.30 22.25 -16.22
CA THR A 60 -30.58 22.14 -14.78
C THR A 60 -31.23 20.81 -14.43
N LEU A 61 -32.16 20.30 -15.24
CA LEU A 61 -32.74 18.97 -15.06
C LEU A 61 -31.69 17.85 -15.24
N LEU A 62 -30.76 17.98 -16.19
CA LEU A 62 -29.68 17.01 -16.38
C LEU A 62 -28.74 16.98 -15.16
N ILE A 63 -28.37 18.15 -14.62
CA ILE A 63 -27.52 18.25 -13.41
C ILE A 63 -28.26 17.67 -12.21
N LEU A 64 -29.55 17.98 -12.04
CA LEU A 64 -30.36 17.42 -10.96
C LEU A 64 -30.51 15.91 -11.09
N TYR A 65 -30.77 15.41 -12.30
CA TYR A 65 -30.83 13.98 -12.58
C TYR A 65 -29.48 13.29 -12.28
N ALA A 66 -28.36 13.88 -12.68
CA ALA A 66 -27.03 13.36 -12.38
C ALA A 66 -26.73 13.37 -10.87
N ALA A 67 -27.14 14.42 -10.15
CA ALA A 67 -26.99 14.53 -8.71
C ALA A 67 -27.86 13.49 -7.97
N LEU A 68 -29.10 13.27 -8.43
CA LEU A 68 -30.01 12.26 -7.89
C LEU A 68 -29.59 10.83 -8.27
N SER A 69 -28.97 10.64 -9.43
CA SER A 69 -28.42 9.36 -9.88
C SER A 69 -27.17 8.99 -9.10
N ARG A 70 -26.44 9.97 -8.56
CA ARG A 70 -25.40 9.76 -7.52
C ARG A 70 -26.01 9.47 -6.13
N ARG A 71 -27.15 8.78 -6.10
CA ARG A 71 -27.75 8.26 -4.86
C ARG A 71 -26.68 7.49 -4.11
N SER A 72 -26.29 8.02 -2.96
CA SER A 72 -25.36 7.34 -2.05
C SER A 72 -25.88 5.92 -1.82
N PRO A 73 -25.02 4.89 -1.94
CA PRO A 73 -25.43 3.51 -1.69
C PRO A 73 -26.13 3.46 -0.34
N THR A 74 -27.30 2.80 -0.31
CA THR A 74 -28.12 2.79 0.89
C THR A 74 -27.35 2.11 2.01
N ARG A 75 -27.66 2.44 3.27
CA ARG A 75 -27.03 1.81 4.43
C ARG A 75 -27.11 0.26 4.35
N ARG A 76 -28.18 -0.27 3.77
CA ARG A 76 -28.39 -1.71 3.60
C ARG A 76 -27.37 -2.31 2.62
N ASP A 77 -27.14 -1.63 1.50
CA ASP A 77 -26.17 -2.05 0.48
C ASP A 77 -24.76 -2.12 1.04
N ARG A 78 -24.37 -1.11 1.84
CA ARG A 78 -23.05 -1.07 2.50
C ARG A 78 -22.84 -2.24 3.46
N ILE A 79 -23.88 -2.67 4.18
CA ILE A 79 -23.78 -3.80 5.11
C ILE A 79 -23.62 -5.11 4.35
N SER A 80 -24.41 -5.34 3.30
CA SER A 80 -24.26 -6.53 2.46
C SER A 80 -22.91 -6.58 1.77
N GLU A 81 -22.44 -5.44 1.27
CA GLU A 81 -21.13 -5.34 0.62
C GLU A 81 -20.01 -5.59 1.63
N SER A 82 -20.07 -5.01 2.82
CA SER A 82 -19.10 -5.28 3.88
C SER A 82 -19.01 -6.75 4.25
N ARG A 83 -20.15 -7.46 4.33
CA ARG A 83 -20.16 -8.90 4.55
C ARG A 83 -19.49 -9.66 3.40
N ARG A 84 -19.76 -9.27 2.16
CA ARG A 84 -19.14 -9.89 0.97
C ARG A 84 -17.63 -9.69 0.96
N VAL A 85 -17.13 -8.48 1.27
CA VAL A 85 -15.67 -8.24 1.32
C VAL A 85 -15.02 -9.02 2.46
N LEU A 86 -15.65 -9.09 3.63
CA LEU A 86 -15.14 -9.88 4.74
C LEU A 86 -15.14 -11.39 4.42
N GLN A 87 -16.14 -11.86 3.68
CA GLN A 87 -16.18 -13.24 3.19
C GLN A 87 -15.09 -13.51 2.15
N ALA A 88 -14.83 -12.58 1.25
CA ALA A 88 -13.70 -12.65 0.33
C ALA A 88 -12.35 -12.66 1.09
N LEU A 89 -12.23 -11.85 2.15
CA LEU A 89 -11.06 -11.82 3.02
C LEU A 89 -10.86 -13.15 3.77
N LEU A 90 -11.94 -13.90 4.07
CA LEU A 90 -11.85 -15.22 4.71
C LEU A 90 -11.07 -16.24 3.86
N TYR A 91 -10.99 -16.07 2.54
CA TYR A 91 -10.20 -16.97 1.68
C TYR A 91 -8.70 -16.84 1.92
N ILE A 92 -8.26 -15.69 2.44
CA ILE A 92 -6.85 -15.36 2.66
C ILE A 92 -6.51 -15.48 4.15
N LEU A 93 -7.35 -14.86 4.99
CA LEU A 93 -7.16 -14.72 6.43
C LEU A 93 -8.31 -15.41 7.16
N ALA A 94 -7.99 -16.36 8.01
CA ALA A 94 -8.95 -16.94 8.95
C ALA A 94 -8.80 -16.24 10.31
N PRO A 95 -9.81 -15.53 10.82
CA PRO A 95 -9.76 -15.04 12.19
C PRO A 95 -9.84 -16.23 13.15
N THR A 96 -8.93 -16.30 14.13
CA THR A 96 -8.86 -17.42 15.09
C THR A 96 -10.07 -17.42 16.04
N ARG A 97 -10.66 -16.24 16.26
CA ARG A 97 -11.95 -16.06 16.94
C ARG A 97 -13.02 -15.77 15.89
N SER A 98 -14.28 -16.14 16.12
CA SER A 98 -15.40 -15.92 15.18
C SER A 98 -15.69 -14.44 14.82
N LEU A 99 -14.88 -13.50 15.32
CA LEU A 99 -15.01 -12.07 15.16
C LEU A 99 -13.77 -11.49 14.47
N TRP A 100 -14.00 -10.70 13.44
CA TRP A 100 -12.94 -9.94 12.76
C TRP A 100 -12.35 -8.86 13.67
N PRO A 101 -11.01 -8.70 13.71
CA PRO A 101 -10.40 -7.57 14.40
C PRO A 101 -10.88 -6.23 13.79
N GLN A 102 -11.12 -5.24 14.65
CA GLN A 102 -11.63 -3.91 14.26
C GLN A 102 -10.83 -3.23 13.13
N PRO A 103 -9.48 -3.33 13.06
CA PRO A 103 -8.73 -2.74 11.95
C PRO A 103 -9.19 -3.21 10.57
N TYR A 104 -9.49 -4.50 10.41
CA TYR A 104 -9.96 -5.05 9.13
C TYR A 104 -11.37 -4.58 8.78
N VAL A 105 -12.27 -4.53 9.77
CA VAL A 105 -13.63 -4.01 9.57
C VAL A 105 -13.59 -2.55 9.13
N TYR A 106 -12.74 -1.73 9.76
CA TYR A 106 -12.54 -0.34 9.38
C TYR A 106 -11.96 -0.21 7.96
N LEU A 107 -10.98 -1.03 7.58
CA LEU A 107 -10.41 -1.02 6.22
C LEU A 107 -11.46 -1.36 5.16
N VAL A 108 -12.30 -2.36 5.42
CA VAL A 108 -13.40 -2.75 4.52
C VAL A 108 -14.40 -1.60 4.37
N GLN A 109 -14.85 -1.01 5.49
CA GLN A 109 -15.78 0.12 5.45
C GLN A 109 -15.19 1.33 4.71
N LYS A 110 -13.89 1.58 4.89
CA LYS A 110 -13.17 2.66 4.21
C LYS A 110 -13.06 2.40 2.70
N ALA A 111 -12.77 1.17 2.28
CA ALA A 111 -12.68 0.81 0.87
C ALA A 111 -14.04 0.93 0.17
N ILE A 112 -15.11 0.45 0.80
CA ILE A 112 -16.50 0.58 0.33
C ILE A 112 -16.91 2.05 0.25
N GLY A 113 -16.63 2.84 1.31
CA GLY A 113 -16.93 4.27 1.34
C GLY A 113 -16.20 5.05 0.25
N ALA A 114 -15.03 4.57 -0.18
CA ALA A 114 -14.26 5.14 -1.28
C ALA A 114 -14.69 4.63 -2.67
N GLY A 115 -15.60 3.65 -2.75
CA GLY A 115 -15.99 3.00 -4.00
C GLY A 115 -14.85 2.26 -4.70
N LYS A 116 -13.86 1.78 -3.92
CA LYS A 116 -12.69 1.08 -4.45
C LYS A 116 -12.81 -0.40 -4.14
N ASN A 117 -12.74 -1.24 -5.18
CA ASN A 117 -12.71 -2.70 -5.05
C ASN A 117 -11.30 -3.22 -4.70
N THR A 118 -10.53 -2.43 -3.93
CA THR A 118 -9.16 -2.77 -3.56
C THR A 118 -8.99 -2.61 -2.06
N LEU A 119 -8.61 -3.69 -1.40
CA LEU A 119 -8.34 -3.72 0.03
C LEU A 119 -6.83 -3.83 0.27
N GLN A 120 -6.25 -2.76 0.80
CA GLN A 120 -4.83 -2.67 1.13
C GLN A 120 -4.63 -2.97 2.62
N LEU A 121 -4.03 -4.12 2.91
CA LEU A 121 -3.75 -4.61 4.26
C LEU A 121 -2.42 -4.03 4.77
N PRO A 122 -2.42 -3.26 5.88
CA PRO A 122 -1.18 -2.76 6.47
C PRO A 122 -0.32 -3.93 6.95
N LEU A 123 0.91 -4.05 6.44
CA LEU A 123 1.78 -5.19 6.73
C LEU A 123 2.08 -5.29 8.23
N ARG A 124 2.32 -4.16 8.90
CA ARG A 124 2.59 -4.14 10.35
C ARG A 124 1.42 -4.69 11.16
N VAL A 125 0.19 -4.29 10.82
CA VAL A 125 -1.03 -4.77 11.50
C VAL A 125 -1.21 -6.26 11.27
N LEU A 126 -1.02 -6.71 10.02
CA LEU A 126 -1.11 -8.13 9.68
C LEU A 126 -0.11 -8.98 10.46
N VAL A 127 1.16 -8.59 10.51
CA VAL A 127 2.19 -9.33 11.24
C VAL A 127 1.88 -9.38 12.73
N ASN A 128 1.51 -8.25 13.34
CA ASN A 128 1.17 -8.20 14.76
C ASN A 128 -0.04 -9.07 15.09
N ASP A 129 -1.10 -9.03 14.28
CA ASP A 129 -2.30 -9.84 14.52
C ASP A 129 -2.03 -11.34 14.32
N ILE A 130 -1.09 -11.73 13.45
CA ILE A 130 -0.62 -13.12 13.32
C ILE A 130 0.17 -13.53 14.57
N LEU A 131 1.11 -12.69 15.02
CA LEU A 131 1.92 -12.96 16.22
C LEU A 131 1.06 -13.05 17.48
N ASP A 132 0.01 -12.24 17.58
CA ASP A 132 -0.98 -12.27 18.65
C ASP A 132 -1.95 -13.47 18.57
N GLY A 133 -1.91 -14.25 17.49
CA GLY A 133 -2.84 -15.35 17.25
C GLY A 133 -4.30 -14.90 17.09
N ARG A 134 -4.51 -13.68 16.59
CA ARG A 134 -5.86 -13.14 16.29
C ARG A 134 -6.35 -13.61 14.93
N ILE A 135 -5.41 -13.81 14.00
CA ILE A 135 -5.64 -14.24 12.63
C ILE A 135 -4.58 -15.26 12.20
N GLU A 136 -4.97 -16.10 11.25
CA GLU A 136 -4.12 -17.10 10.62
C GLU A 136 -4.22 -16.97 9.10
N LEU A 137 -3.10 -17.18 8.41
CA LEU A 137 -3.08 -17.26 6.95
C LEU A 137 -3.49 -18.66 6.51
N ARG A 138 -4.50 -18.80 5.64
CA ARG A 138 -4.98 -20.12 5.20
C ARG A 138 -3.92 -20.88 4.42
N ALA A 139 -3.29 -20.25 3.42
CA ALA A 139 -2.24 -20.86 2.61
C ALA A 139 -1.07 -19.89 2.44
N SER A 140 -0.33 -19.63 3.53
CA SER A 140 0.76 -18.64 3.57
C SER A 140 1.77 -18.75 2.42
N LYS A 141 2.10 -19.97 1.97
CA LYS A 141 3.03 -20.19 0.85
C LYS A 141 2.48 -19.74 -0.51
N LEU A 142 1.17 -19.80 -0.71
CA LEU A 142 0.51 -19.48 -1.98
C LEU A 142 -0.03 -18.04 -2.00
N ASP A 143 -0.62 -17.60 -0.89
CA ASP A 143 -1.35 -16.34 -0.81
C ASP A 143 -0.43 -15.13 -0.67
N LEU A 144 0.68 -15.29 0.07
CA LEU A 144 1.55 -14.18 0.45
C LEU A 144 2.29 -13.56 -0.75
N PRO A 145 2.82 -14.32 -1.72
CA PRO A 145 3.34 -13.75 -2.97
C PRO A 145 2.28 -13.00 -3.78
N GLY A 146 1.04 -13.50 -3.80
CA GLY A 146 -0.09 -12.85 -4.49
C GLY A 146 -0.47 -11.51 -3.85
N LEU A 147 -0.51 -11.48 -2.51
CA LEU A 147 -0.75 -10.27 -1.72
C LEU A 147 0.34 -9.22 -1.93
N GLN A 148 1.62 -9.62 -1.98
CA GLN A 148 2.74 -8.70 -2.23
C GLN A 148 2.66 -8.05 -3.61
N ARG A 149 2.17 -8.79 -4.61
CA ARG A 149 2.02 -8.29 -5.98
C ARG A 149 0.73 -7.49 -6.21
N ASN A 150 -0.11 -7.30 -5.19
CA ASN A 150 -1.46 -6.74 -5.32
C ASN A 150 -2.32 -7.47 -6.39
N ALA A 151 -2.10 -8.77 -6.56
CA ALA A 151 -2.67 -9.56 -7.65
C ALA A 151 -3.73 -10.56 -7.17
N PHE A 152 -4.08 -10.55 -5.89
CA PHE A 152 -4.99 -11.52 -5.32
C PHE A 152 -6.45 -11.07 -5.50
N LEU A 153 -7.18 -11.71 -6.42
CA LEU A 153 -8.56 -11.35 -6.77
C LEU A 153 -9.54 -12.39 -6.23
N VAL A 154 -10.47 -11.97 -5.36
CA VAL A 154 -11.56 -12.84 -4.85
C VAL A 154 -12.87 -12.07 -4.88
N ASP A 155 -13.91 -12.67 -5.46
CA ASP A 155 -15.26 -12.10 -5.57
C ASP A 155 -15.32 -10.68 -6.18
N GLY A 156 -14.35 -10.35 -7.04
CA GLY A 156 -14.22 -9.03 -7.68
C GLY A 156 -13.46 -7.99 -6.84
N TRP A 157 -12.89 -8.39 -5.70
CA TRP A 157 -12.06 -7.57 -4.84
C TRP A 157 -10.58 -7.93 -4.98
N THR A 158 -9.74 -6.92 -5.15
CA THR A 158 -8.29 -7.07 -5.19
C THR A 158 -7.71 -6.84 -3.80
N PHE A 159 -6.93 -7.79 -3.31
CA PHE A 159 -6.24 -7.72 -2.03
C PHE A 159 -4.76 -7.47 -2.24
N GLY A 160 -4.22 -6.58 -1.42
CA GLY A 160 -2.84 -6.12 -1.50
C GLY A 160 -2.21 -5.91 -0.15
N LEU A 161 -0.89 -6.08 -0.07
CA LEU A 161 -0.09 -5.72 1.09
C LEU A 161 0.46 -4.30 0.93
N ARG A 162 0.09 -3.42 1.86
CA ARG A 162 0.67 -2.09 1.97
C ARG A 162 1.84 -2.13 2.95
N VAL A 163 3.04 -2.04 2.41
CA VAL A 163 4.25 -1.84 3.21
C VAL A 163 4.29 -0.40 3.69
N GLU A 164 4.24 -0.20 5.00
CA GLU A 164 4.37 1.14 5.58
C GLU A 164 5.79 1.69 5.41
N TRP A 165 5.92 2.99 5.17
CA TRP A 165 7.23 3.66 5.03
C TRP A 165 8.12 3.48 6.26
N ALA A 166 7.52 3.41 7.45
CA ALA A 166 8.25 3.14 8.68
C ALA A 166 9.03 1.81 8.63
N LEU A 167 8.41 0.74 8.11
CA LEU A 167 9.07 -0.56 7.98
C LEU A 167 10.23 -0.50 6.97
N TRP A 168 10.10 0.29 5.91
CA TRP A 168 11.18 0.52 4.96
C TRP A 168 12.38 1.19 5.62
N VAL A 169 12.14 2.23 6.42
CA VAL A 169 13.19 2.93 7.17
C VAL A 169 13.87 1.99 8.17
N ASP A 170 13.09 1.18 8.88
CA ASP A 170 13.62 0.18 9.80
C ASP A 170 14.51 -0.83 9.06
N MET A 171 14.02 -1.43 7.96
CA MET A 171 14.82 -2.36 7.14
C MET A 171 16.10 -1.72 6.60
N LEU A 172 16.05 -0.46 6.16
CA LEU A 172 17.21 0.26 5.69
C LEU A 172 18.23 0.47 6.84
N ALA A 173 17.76 0.86 8.02
CA ALA A 173 18.60 1.04 9.19
C ALA A 173 19.26 -0.29 9.62
N TRP A 174 18.50 -1.38 9.61
CA TRP A 174 19.03 -2.73 9.85
C TRP A 174 20.07 -3.14 8.80
N ALA A 175 19.82 -2.86 7.52
CA ALA A 175 20.77 -3.16 6.46
C ALA A 175 22.07 -2.35 6.60
N LEU A 176 21.97 -1.07 6.96
CA LEU A 176 23.13 -0.20 7.17
C LEU A 176 23.94 -0.63 8.41
N THR A 177 23.26 -0.96 9.51
CA THR A 177 23.94 -1.44 10.73
C THR A 177 24.64 -2.78 10.48
N ALA A 178 24.02 -3.70 9.71
CA ALA A 178 24.64 -4.96 9.34
C ALA A 178 25.92 -4.78 8.51
N GLN A 179 25.98 -3.77 7.62
CA GLN A 179 27.20 -3.46 6.86
C GLN A 179 28.27 -2.76 7.71
N MET A 180 27.86 -2.04 8.76
CA MET A 180 28.78 -1.33 9.64
C MET A 180 29.38 -2.22 10.74
N VAL A 181 28.88 -3.45 10.96
CA VAL A 181 29.57 -4.43 11.82
C VAL A 181 30.91 -4.77 11.16
N PRO A 182 32.04 -4.27 11.70
CA PRO A 182 33.33 -4.52 11.08
C PRO A 182 33.58 -6.03 11.16
N SER A 183 33.94 -6.67 10.05
CA SER A 183 34.30 -8.09 9.95
C SER A 183 35.53 -8.50 10.77
N LYS A 184 36.00 -7.66 11.71
CA LYS A 184 37.13 -7.90 12.61
C LYS A 184 36.91 -9.08 13.58
N SER A 185 35.83 -9.84 13.46
CA SER A 185 35.48 -10.98 14.32
C SER A 185 36.06 -12.33 13.87
N GLU A 186 36.49 -12.50 12.62
CA GLU A 186 36.99 -13.81 12.18
C GLU A 186 38.34 -14.16 12.84
N ASP A 187 39.21 -13.17 13.09
CA ASP A 187 40.52 -13.43 13.72
C ASP A 187 40.44 -13.75 15.22
N TYR A 188 39.38 -13.33 15.92
CA TYR A 188 39.24 -13.63 17.36
C TYR A 188 38.66 -15.03 17.60
N PHE A 189 37.70 -15.46 16.78
CA PHE A 189 37.09 -16.79 16.96
C PHE A 189 38.08 -17.92 16.66
N VAL A 190 38.91 -17.74 15.61
CA VAL A 190 39.97 -18.71 15.29
C VAL A 190 41.02 -18.76 16.41
N LYS A 191 41.48 -17.61 16.93
CA LYS A 191 42.45 -17.59 18.04
C LYS A 191 41.91 -18.18 19.35
N VAL A 192 40.63 -18.00 19.66
CA VAL A 192 40.02 -18.58 20.87
C VAL A 192 39.93 -20.10 20.76
N ILE A 193 39.52 -20.63 19.60
CA ILE A 193 39.48 -22.08 19.36
C ILE A 193 40.90 -22.67 19.37
N GLU A 194 41.87 -22.00 18.75
CA GLU A 194 43.26 -22.45 18.72
C GLU A 194 43.92 -22.43 20.12
N GLY A 195 43.56 -21.44 20.95
CA GLY A 195 43.98 -21.37 22.35
C GLY A 195 43.41 -22.50 23.21
N GLN A 196 42.12 -22.80 23.06
CA GLN A 196 41.45 -23.90 23.76
C GLN A 196 42.03 -25.27 23.37
N LEU A 197 42.33 -25.47 22.07
CA LEU A 197 42.90 -26.73 21.59
C LEU A 197 44.32 -26.98 22.13
N LYS A 198 45.15 -25.91 22.20
CA LYS A 198 46.51 -25.99 22.76
C LYS A 198 46.49 -26.32 24.27
N HIS A 199 45.54 -25.79 25.02
CA HIS A 199 45.38 -26.12 26.44
C HIS A 199 44.93 -27.58 26.66
N SER A 200 44.02 -28.10 25.85
CA SER A 200 43.58 -29.50 25.94
C SER A 200 44.69 -30.49 25.58
N LEU A 201 45.52 -30.19 24.57
CA LEU A 201 46.63 -31.05 24.16
C LEU A 201 47.80 -31.05 25.16
N SER A 202 48.05 -29.93 25.84
CA SER A 202 49.11 -29.83 26.87
C SER A 202 48.71 -30.49 28.18
N SER A 203 47.41 -30.53 28.52
CA SER A 203 46.91 -31.25 29.70
C SER A 203 46.93 -32.78 29.58
N SER A 204 47.03 -33.33 28.36
CA SER A 204 46.99 -34.78 28.11
C SER A 204 48.37 -35.46 28.12
N ARG A 205 49.47 -34.72 28.34
CA ARG A 205 50.85 -35.25 28.26
C ARG A 205 51.57 -35.35 29.60
N ALA A 206 50.84 -35.32 30.72
CA ALA A 206 51.40 -35.62 32.03
C ALA A 206 51.25 -37.12 32.34
N ASP A 207 52.41 -37.78 32.35
CA ASP A 207 52.80 -38.98 33.09
C ASP A 207 52.25 -40.34 32.69
N PRO A 208 53.17 -41.20 32.22
CA PRO A 208 53.30 -42.51 32.86
C PRO A 208 54.78 -42.85 33.09
N ALA A 209 55.27 -42.75 34.32
CA ALA A 209 56.43 -43.51 34.77
C ALA A 209 56.60 -43.44 36.30
N ALA A 210 55.75 -44.16 37.03
CA ALA A 210 56.14 -44.70 38.32
C ALA A 210 55.36 -46.00 38.53
N ASP A 211 56.10 -47.11 38.54
CA ASP A 211 55.85 -48.35 39.30
C ASP A 211 55.99 -49.64 38.47
N SER A 212 57.18 -50.22 38.55
CA SER A 212 57.40 -51.67 38.66
C SER A 212 58.88 -51.87 39.02
N VAL A 213 59.21 -52.05 40.30
CA VAL A 213 59.55 -53.34 40.96
C VAL A 213 60.83 -53.96 40.43
#